data_AF-A0A4Q7F5T3-F1
#
_entry.id   AF-A0A4Q7F5T3-F1
#
_cell.length_a   1.000
_cell.length_b   1.000
_cell.length_c   1.000
_cell.angle_alpha   90.00
_cell.angle_beta   90.00
_cell.angle_gamma   90.00
#
_symmetry.space_group_name_H-M   'P 1'
#
loop_
_entity.id
_entity.type
_entity.pdbx_description
1 polymer ?
#
loop_
_entity_poly.entity_id
_entity_poly.type
_entity_poly.pdbx_seq_one_letter_code
_entity_poly.pdbx_strand_id
1 'polypeptide(L)'
;MPDPAVDLIAANAQNALEWCGSRPVMQRQLTTAEKDLLENRQRLVNRALLLANGQADKVRIERAVAAALTGYGKADQPTVAAYTRLLSDLPAWAVEQACNDIRRGAVVGLNPDFPPAAPRIHQIADAKLEAARIERDKLKLLLTAKVEEAKPKLTPEQRERMRALADETVRALTGDKVESEQQRLERQKYEEEKAKREEHARRMQYILQGYEPPTNQHGMTISMSVAMATGLVLERHKPASPPKCEFSPEE
;
A
#
# COMPACT_ATOMS: atom_id res chain seq x y z
N MET A 1 -10.96 -18.28 -23.51
CA MET A 1 -11.09 -19.51 -22.70
C MET A 1 -9.72 -19.80 -22.10
N PRO A 2 -9.62 -20.07 -20.79
CA PRO A 2 -8.39 -20.61 -20.21
C PRO A 2 -8.08 -21.96 -20.85
N ASP A 3 -6.82 -22.21 -21.17
CA ASP A 3 -6.35 -23.50 -21.68
C ASP A 3 -5.46 -24.11 -20.59
N PRO A 4 -5.94 -25.11 -19.84
CA PRO A 4 -5.25 -25.61 -18.66
C PRO A 4 -3.87 -26.18 -18.99
N ALA A 5 -3.66 -26.68 -20.21
CA ALA A 5 -2.36 -27.18 -20.64
C ALA A 5 -1.36 -26.03 -20.82
N VAL A 6 -1.81 -24.94 -21.46
CA VAL A 6 -0.97 -23.73 -21.63
C VAL A 6 -0.72 -23.05 -20.30
N ASP A 7 -1.72 -22.98 -19.42
CA ASP A 7 -1.59 -22.37 -18.09
C ASP A 7 -0.57 -23.13 -17.23
N LEU A 8 -0.56 -24.47 -17.30
CA LEU A 8 0.44 -25.30 -16.62
C LEU A 8 1.85 -25.08 -17.18
N ILE A 9 2.00 -24.99 -18.50
CA ILE A 9 3.30 -24.72 -19.14
C ILE A 9 3.79 -23.32 -18.76
N ALA A 10 2.92 -22.30 -18.81
CA ALA A 10 3.25 -20.95 -18.42
C ALA A 10 3.66 -20.87 -16.94
N ALA A 11 2.95 -21.57 -16.05
CA ALA A 11 3.31 -21.66 -14.63
C ALA A 11 4.68 -22.33 -14.43
N ASN A 12 4.94 -23.44 -15.11
CA ASN A 12 6.23 -24.14 -15.04
C ASN A 12 7.38 -23.30 -15.60
N ALA A 13 7.15 -22.56 -16.69
CA ALA A 13 8.12 -21.63 -17.25
C ALA A 13 8.37 -20.45 -16.32
N GLN A 14 7.33 -19.95 -15.66
CA GLN A 14 7.43 -18.84 -14.70
C GLN A 14 8.16 -19.25 -13.42
N ASN A 15 8.00 -20.48 -12.95
CA ASN A 15 8.80 -21.02 -11.84
C ASN A 15 10.29 -21.15 -12.19
N ALA A 16 10.62 -21.28 -13.47
CA ALA A 16 12.00 -21.30 -13.96
C ALA A 16 12.55 -19.89 -14.28
N LEU A 17 11.76 -18.84 -14.06
CA LEU A 17 12.15 -17.46 -14.30
C LEU A 17 12.76 -16.85 -13.03
N GLU A 18 14.01 -16.39 -13.12
CA GLU A 18 14.70 -15.65 -12.08
C GLU A 18 14.98 -14.22 -12.52
N TRP A 19 15.08 -13.31 -11.55
CA TRP A 19 15.47 -11.92 -11.79
C TRP A 19 16.94 -11.73 -11.45
N CYS A 20 17.79 -11.55 -12.48
CA CYS A 20 19.19 -11.19 -12.28
C CYS A 20 19.35 -9.68 -12.46
N GLY A 21 19.17 -8.94 -11.37
CA GLY A 21 19.04 -7.48 -11.39
C GLY A 21 17.69 -7.06 -12.00
N SER A 22 17.71 -6.24 -13.05
CA SER A 22 16.51 -5.80 -13.77
C SER A 22 16.11 -6.69 -14.95
N ARG A 23 16.84 -7.79 -15.20
CA ARG A 23 16.62 -8.64 -16.37
C ARG A 23 16.00 -9.99 -15.97
N PRO A 24 14.92 -10.41 -16.65
CA PRO A 24 14.36 -11.75 -16.49
C PRO A 24 15.26 -12.77 -17.20
N VAL A 25 15.62 -13.81 -16.49
CA VAL A 25 16.49 -14.89 -16.95
C VAL A 25 15.79 -16.22 -16.71
N MET A 26 15.82 -17.12 -17.70
CA MET A 26 15.30 -18.46 -17.56
C MET A 26 16.40 -19.46 -17.18
N GLN A 27 16.14 -20.29 -16.17
CA GLN A 27 17.05 -21.35 -15.72
C GLN A 27 17.09 -22.56 -16.65
N ARG A 28 16.06 -22.72 -17.50
CA ARG A 28 15.97 -23.81 -18.48
C ARG A 28 15.60 -23.25 -19.84
N GLN A 29 15.99 -23.96 -20.88
CA GLN A 29 15.45 -23.70 -22.21
C GLN A 29 13.99 -24.16 -22.28
N LEU A 30 13.13 -23.37 -22.92
CA LEU A 30 11.82 -23.83 -23.35
C LEU A 30 12.01 -24.81 -24.51
N THR A 31 11.29 -25.92 -24.47
CA THR A 31 11.23 -26.83 -25.62
C THR A 31 10.50 -26.15 -26.79
N THR A 32 10.75 -26.63 -28.02
CA THR A 32 10.06 -26.10 -29.22
C THR A 32 8.54 -26.19 -29.08
N ALA A 33 8.02 -27.32 -28.57
CA ALA A 33 6.58 -27.50 -28.37
C ALA A 33 6.00 -26.50 -27.33
N GLU A 34 6.69 -26.27 -26.22
CA GLU A 34 6.26 -25.26 -25.24
C GLU A 34 6.27 -23.85 -25.84
N LYS A 35 7.30 -23.52 -26.62
CA LYS A 35 7.41 -22.22 -27.29
C LYS A 35 6.27 -22.02 -28.28
N ASP A 36 5.98 -23.00 -29.12
CA ASP A 36 4.89 -22.95 -30.10
C ASP A 36 3.53 -22.76 -29.41
N LEU A 37 3.28 -23.46 -28.30
CA LEU A 37 2.05 -23.31 -27.52
C LEU A 37 1.92 -21.90 -26.91
N LEU A 38 3.00 -21.37 -26.34
CA LEU A 38 3.01 -20.02 -25.76
C LEU A 38 2.85 -18.93 -26.84
N GLU A 39 3.48 -19.09 -28.00
CA GLU A 39 3.32 -18.18 -29.14
C GLU A 39 1.89 -18.22 -29.71
N ASN A 40 1.32 -19.42 -29.85
CA ASN A 40 -0.08 -19.60 -30.24
C ASN A 40 -1.01 -18.88 -29.26
N ARG A 41 -0.78 -19.06 -27.96
CA ARG A 41 -1.54 -18.38 -26.93
C ARG A 41 -1.39 -16.88 -26.99
N GLN A 42 -0.17 -16.37 -27.14
CA GLN A 42 0.09 -14.94 -27.26
C GLN A 42 -0.64 -14.34 -28.46
N ARG A 43 -0.67 -15.03 -29.61
CA ARG A 43 -1.45 -14.61 -30.79
C ARG A 43 -2.94 -14.53 -30.49
N LEU A 44 -3.51 -15.50 -29.78
CA LEU A 44 -4.92 -15.49 -29.38
C LEU A 44 -5.24 -14.34 -28.44
N VAL A 45 -4.40 -14.11 -27.42
CA VAL A 45 -4.57 -13.01 -26.47
C VAL A 45 -4.44 -11.65 -27.18
N ASN A 46 -3.43 -11.49 -28.04
CA ASN A 46 -3.28 -10.27 -28.84
C ASN A 46 -4.50 -10.03 -29.74
N ARG A 47 -5.04 -11.08 -30.37
CA ARG A 47 -6.25 -10.99 -31.17
C ARG A 47 -7.47 -10.61 -30.32
N ALA A 48 -7.58 -11.13 -29.10
CA ALA A 48 -8.65 -10.76 -28.18
C ALA A 48 -8.55 -9.30 -27.74
N LEU A 49 -7.34 -8.74 -27.60
CA LEU A 49 -7.15 -7.34 -27.23
C LEU A 49 -7.35 -6.36 -28.40
N LEU A 50 -7.60 -6.84 -29.63
CA LEU A 50 -7.92 -5.96 -30.75
C LEU A 50 -9.25 -5.25 -30.50
N LEU A 51 -9.27 -3.96 -30.84
CA LEU A 51 -10.46 -3.13 -30.77
C LEU A 51 -11.57 -3.69 -31.66
N ALA A 52 -12.82 -3.45 -31.24
CA ALA A 52 -13.97 -3.75 -32.08
C ALA A 52 -13.82 -3.08 -33.44
N ASN A 53 -13.75 -3.87 -34.51
CA ASN A 53 -13.57 -3.34 -35.85
C ASN A 53 -14.66 -3.87 -36.81
N GLY A 54 -15.25 -2.94 -37.56
CA GLY A 54 -16.26 -3.26 -38.56
C GLY A 54 -17.66 -3.51 -38.01
N GLN A 55 -18.55 -3.86 -38.94
CA GLN A 55 -19.99 -3.93 -38.68
C GLN A 55 -20.40 -5.11 -37.80
N ALA A 56 -19.68 -6.24 -37.88
CA ALA A 56 -20.00 -7.43 -37.09
C ALA A 56 -19.85 -7.20 -35.58
N ASP A 57 -18.74 -6.57 -35.17
CA ASP A 57 -18.50 -6.24 -33.77
C ASP A 57 -19.46 -5.15 -33.27
N LYS A 58 -19.80 -4.17 -34.11
CA LYS A 58 -20.81 -3.17 -33.80
C LYS A 58 -22.16 -3.82 -33.48
N VAL A 59 -22.64 -4.74 -34.33
CA VAL A 59 -23.90 -5.47 -34.10
C VAL A 59 -23.87 -6.29 -32.83
N ARG A 60 -22.71 -6.88 -32.49
CA ARG A 60 -22.52 -7.63 -31.24
C ARG A 60 -22.63 -6.72 -30.01
N ILE A 61 -21.97 -5.56 -30.04
CA ILE A 61 -22.06 -4.55 -28.98
C ILE A 61 -23.49 -4.03 -28.84
N GLU A 62 -24.15 -3.66 -29.94
CA GLU A 62 -25.55 -3.18 -29.93
C GLU A 62 -26.48 -4.21 -29.30
N ARG A 63 -26.35 -5.48 -29.68
CA ARG A 63 -27.14 -6.58 -29.12
C ARG A 63 -26.89 -6.76 -27.62
N ALA A 64 -25.62 -6.72 -27.19
CA ALA A 64 -25.27 -6.88 -25.79
C ALA A 64 -25.80 -5.72 -24.93
N VAL A 65 -25.67 -4.48 -25.41
CA VAL A 65 -26.18 -3.28 -24.74
C VAL A 65 -27.70 -3.33 -24.65
N ALA A 66 -28.40 -3.60 -25.77
CA ALA A 66 -29.86 -3.71 -25.77
C ALA A 66 -30.35 -4.78 -24.79
N ALA A 67 -29.69 -5.94 -24.76
CA ALA A 67 -30.01 -7.02 -23.83
C ALA A 67 -29.78 -6.63 -22.35
N ALA A 68 -28.71 -5.90 -22.04
CA ALA A 68 -28.45 -5.41 -20.70
C ALA A 68 -29.48 -4.36 -20.24
N LEU A 69 -29.90 -3.47 -21.15
CA LEU A 69 -30.86 -2.41 -20.84
C LEU A 69 -32.31 -2.90 -20.77
N THR A 70 -32.64 -4.06 -21.35
CA THR A 70 -34.00 -4.61 -21.37
C THR A 70 -34.59 -4.81 -19.97
N GLY A 71 -33.75 -5.12 -18.97
CA GLY A 71 -34.19 -5.25 -17.57
C GLY A 71 -34.68 -3.95 -16.92
N TYR A 72 -34.37 -2.80 -17.53
CA TYR A 72 -34.69 -1.46 -17.02
C TYR A 72 -35.79 -0.77 -17.84
N GLY A 73 -36.37 -1.46 -18.83
CA GLY A 73 -37.37 -0.95 -19.76
C GLY A 73 -36.96 -1.10 -21.23
N LYS A 74 -37.82 -0.63 -22.14
CA LYS A 74 -37.51 -0.63 -23.58
C LYS A 74 -36.46 0.43 -23.86
N ALA A 75 -35.22 0.01 -24.12
CA ALA A 75 -34.21 0.90 -24.70
C ALA A 75 -34.56 1.21 -26.16
N ASP A 76 -34.58 2.49 -26.51
CA ASP A 76 -34.77 2.93 -27.88
C ASP A 76 -33.46 2.81 -28.69
N GLN A 77 -33.58 2.69 -30.00
CA GLN A 77 -32.44 2.51 -30.89
C GLN A 77 -31.40 3.65 -30.82
N PRO A 78 -31.80 4.94 -30.69
CA PRO A 78 -30.85 6.03 -30.49
C PRO A 78 -29.98 5.87 -29.23
N THR A 79 -30.56 5.44 -28.10
CA THR A 79 -29.80 5.20 -26.87
C THR A 79 -28.80 4.06 -27.06
N VAL A 80 -29.22 2.94 -27.64
CA VAL A 80 -28.31 1.80 -27.91
C VAL A 80 -27.17 2.21 -28.84
N ALA A 81 -27.45 3.02 -29.86
CA ALA A 81 -26.43 3.53 -30.79
C ALA A 81 -25.43 4.47 -30.08
N ALA A 82 -25.91 5.34 -29.18
CA ALA A 82 -25.05 6.23 -28.40
C ALA A 82 -24.10 5.46 -27.48
N TYR A 83 -24.61 4.44 -26.78
CA TYR A 83 -23.79 3.53 -25.96
C TYR A 83 -22.75 2.80 -26.81
N THR A 84 -23.17 2.24 -27.94
CA THR A 84 -22.29 1.51 -28.85
C THR A 84 -21.14 2.38 -29.34
N ARG A 85 -21.41 3.65 -29.68
CA ARG A 85 -20.37 4.60 -30.07
C ARG A 85 -19.34 4.81 -28.97
N LEU A 86 -19.80 4.98 -27.72
CA LEU A 86 -18.93 5.20 -26.55
C LEU A 86 -18.13 3.96 -26.13
N LEU A 87 -18.54 2.76 -26.56
CA LEU A 87 -17.89 1.48 -26.22
C LEU A 87 -17.07 0.91 -27.39
N SER A 88 -16.98 1.64 -28.51
CA SER A 88 -16.31 1.19 -29.73
C SER A 88 -14.78 1.14 -29.63
N ASP A 89 -14.22 1.78 -28.60
CA ASP A 89 -12.80 1.74 -28.25
C ASP A 89 -12.42 0.51 -27.40
N LEU A 90 -13.36 -0.43 -27.21
CA LEU A 90 -13.13 -1.68 -26.48
C LEU A 90 -13.39 -2.89 -27.40
N PRO A 91 -12.74 -4.04 -27.15
CA PRO A 91 -13.07 -5.29 -27.83
C PRO A 91 -14.51 -5.73 -27.57
N ALA A 92 -15.23 -6.17 -28.60
CA ALA A 92 -16.65 -6.53 -28.50
C ALA A 92 -16.93 -7.60 -27.44
N TRP A 93 -16.04 -8.59 -27.27
CA TRP A 93 -16.22 -9.64 -26.26
C TRP A 93 -16.19 -9.10 -24.83
N ALA A 94 -15.41 -8.05 -24.55
CA ALA A 94 -15.29 -7.47 -23.22
C ALA A 94 -16.57 -6.72 -22.86
N VAL A 95 -17.13 -5.99 -23.82
CA VAL A 95 -18.43 -5.33 -23.70
C VAL A 95 -19.55 -6.35 -23.50
N GLU A 96 -19.57 -7.44 -24.29
CA GLU A 96 -20.54 -8.54 -24.13
C GLU A 96 -20.51 -9.14 -22.71
N GLN A 97 -19.32 -9.42 -22.17
CA GLN A 97 -19.15 -9.95 -20.83
C GLN A 97 -19.60 -8.94 -19.77
N ALA A 98 -19.23 -7.67 -19.91
CA ALA A 98 -19.68 -6.61 -18.99
C ALA A 98 -21.20 -6.48 -18.98
N CYS A 99 -21.84 -6.42 -20.15
CA CYS A 99 -23.30 -6.41 -20.28
C CYS A 99 -23.96 -7.65 -19.67
N ASN A 100 -23.35 -8.83 -19.84
CA ASN A 100 -23.87 -10.06 -19.24
C ASN A 100 -23.75 -10.08 -17.71
N ASP A 101 -22.65 -9.57 -17.14
CA ASP A 101 -22.46 -9.47 -15.69
C ASP A 101 -23.44 -8.48 -15.06
N ILE A 102 -23.68 -7.35 -15.72
CA ILE A 102 -24.70 -6.36 -15.33
C ILE A 102 -26.07 -7.02 -15.29
N ARG A 103 -26.46 -7.69 -16.38
CA ARG A 103 -27.76 -8.37 -16.50
C ARG A 103 -27.97 -9.46 -15.44
N ARG A 104 -26.89 -10.09 -14.97
CA ARG A 104 -26.92 -11.11 -13.90
C ARG A 104 -26.91 -10.52 -12.50
N GLY A 105 -26.77 -9.20 -12.34
CA GLY A 105 -26.59 -8.56 -11.03
C GLY A 105 -25.25 -8.90 -10.37
N ALA A 106 -24.25 -9.36 -11.14
CA ALA A 106 -22.94 -9.75 -10.61
C ALA A 106 -22.01 -8.57 -10.32
N VAL A 107 -22.41 -7.35 -10.72
CA VAL A 107 -21.62 -6.14 -10.55
C VAL A 107 -22.01 -5.41 -9.27
N VAL A 108 -21.06 -5.29 -8.35
CA VAL A 108 -21.24 -4.60 -7.07
C VAL A 108 -21.42 -3.09 -7.29
N GLY A 109 -22.33 -2.47 -6.53
CA GLY A 109 -22.55 -1.03 -6.52
C GLY A 109 -23.37 -0.48 -7.68
N LEU A 110 -24.05 -1.34 -8.45
CA LEU A 110 -25.09 -0.90 -9.38
C LEU A 110 -26.45 -0.86 -8.67
N ASN A 111 -27.19 0.24 -8.87
CA ASN A 111 -28.57 0.31 -8.43
C ASN A 111 -29.45 -0.51 -9.40
N PRO A 112 -30.23 -1.50 -8.93
CA PRO A 112 -31.10 -2.31 -9.79
C PRO A 112 -32.24 -1.52 -10.44
N ASP A 113 -32.60 -0.35 -9.92
CA ASP A 113 -33.72 0.45 -10.41
C ASP A 113 -33.35 1.37 -11.59
N PHE A 114 -32.05 1.61 -11.82
CA PHE A 114 -31.59 2.55 -12.85
C PHE A 114 -30.62 1.89 -13.82
N PRO A 115 -30.79 2.11 -15.14
CA PRO A 115 -29.87 1.56 -16.12
C PRO A 115 -28.45 2.13 -15.92
N PRO A 116 -27.40 1.31 -16.05
CA PRO A 116 -26.03 1.79 -15.90
C PRO A 116 -25.67 2.73 -17.05
N ALA A 117 -25.05 3.86 -16.72
CA ALA A 117 -24.53 4.79 -17.72
C ALA A 117 -23.42 4.14 -18.58
N ALA A 118 -23.29 4.55 -19.84
CA ALA A 118 -22.26 4.03 -20.75
C ALA A 118 -20.82 4.06 -20.18
N PRO A 119 -20.36 5.14 -19.49
CA PRO A 119 -19.03 5.14 -18.87
C PRO A 119 -18.87 4.06 -17.79
N ARG A 120 -19.95 3.67 -17.10
CA ARG A 120 -19.89 2.60 -16.11
C ARG A 120 -19.72 1.24 -16.78
N ILE A 121 -20.41 0.99 -17.90
CA ILE A 121 -20.22 -0.23 -18.71
C ILE A 121 -18.78 -0.30 -19.23
N HIS A 122 -18.24 0.84 -19.69
CA HIS A 122 -16.85 0.96 -20.16
C HIS A 122 -15.85 0.52 -19.08
N GLN A 123 -15.95 1.07 -17.86
CA GLN A 123 -15.09 0.67 -16.73
C GLN A 123 -15.15 -0.83 -16.43
N ILE A 124 -16.35 -1.42 -16.46
CA ILE A 124 -16.53 -2.85 -16.19
C ILE A 124 -15.87 -3.68 -17.30
N ALA A 125 -16.04 -3.27 -18.56
CA ALA A 125 -15.43 -3.94 -19.71
C ALA A 125 -13.89 -3.78 -19.72
N ASP A 126 -13.35 -2.61 -19.41
CA ASP A 126 -11.90 -2.39 -19.31
C ASP A 126 -11.27 -3.22 -18.19
N ALA A 127 -11.95 -3.37 -17.06
CA ALA A 127 -11.49 -4.28 -15.99
C ALA A 127 -11.37 -5.74 -16.46
N LYS A 128 -12.17 -6.18 -17.45
CA LYS A 128 -12.01 -7.52 -18.06
C LYS A 128 -10.78 -7.60 -18.96
N LEU A 129 -10.35 -6.49 -19.55
CA LEU A 129 -9.15 -6.46 -20.38
C LEU A 129 -7.87 -6.58 -19.56
N GLU A 130 -7.90 -6.17 -18.30
CA GLU A 130 -6.71 -6.18 -17.44
C GLU A 130 -6.12 -7.58 -17.29
N ALA A 131 -6.96 -8.60 -17.10
CA ALA A 131 -6.51 -9.99 -17.04
C ALA A 131 -5.79 -10.41 -18.35
N ALA A 132 -6.32 -10.02 -19.50
CA ALA A 132 -5.73 -10.32 -20.80
C ALA A 132 -4.43 -9.51 -21.06
N ARG A 133 -4.34 -8.26 -20.59
CA ARG A 133 -3.11 -7.45 -20.66
C ARG A 133 -1.99 -8.07 -19.81
N ILE A 134 -2.30 -8.44 -18.57
CA ILE A 134 -1.37 -9.13 -17.66
C ILE A 134 -0.90 -10.45 -18.30
N GLU A 135 -1.83 -11.22 -18.86
CA GLU A 135 -1.49 -12.49 -19.53
C GLU A 135 -0.56 -12.26 -20.73
N ARG A 136 -0.88 -11.29 -21.61
CA ARG A 136 -0.02 -10.93 -22.75
C ARG A 136 1.39 -10.58 -22.29
N ASP A 137 1.51 -9.75 -21.26
CA ASP A 137 2.80 -9.26 -20.78
C ASP A 137 3.62 -10.39 -20.14
N LYS A 138 2.96 -11.29 -19.40
CA LYS A 138 3.58 -12.54 -18.92
C LYS A 138 4.09 -13.42 -20.06
N LEU A 139 3.26 -13.67 -21.08
CA LEU A 139 3.65 -14.48 -22.24
C LEU A 139 4.83 -13.85 -22.99
N LYS A 140 4.80 -12.52 -23.17
CA LYS A 140 5.90 -11.77 -23.77
C LYS A 140 7.18 -11.90 -22.95
N LEU A 141 7.09 -11.80 -21.63
CA LEU A 141 8.22 -11.96 -20.72
C LEU A 141 8.85 -13.35 -20.87
N LEU A 142 8.05 -14.41 -20.84
CA LEU A 142 8.52 -15.79 -20.96
C LEU A 142 9.17 -16.06 -22.33
N LEU A 143 8.60 -15.55 -23.42
CA LEU A 143 9.13 -15.76 -24.78
C LEU A 143 10.39 -14.93 -25.07
N THR A 144 10.63 -13.84 -24.34
CA THR A 144 11.77 -12.94 -24.55
C THR A 144 12.90 -13.13 -23.53
N ALA A 145 12.65 -13.90 -22.45
CA ALA A 145 13.62 -14.18 -21.42
C ALA A 145 14.85 -14.89 -22.00
N LYS A 146 16.04 -14.39 -21.66
CA LYS A 146 17.28 -15.05 -22.04
C LYS A 146 17.50 -16.26 -21.16
N VAL A 147 17.98 -17.34 -21.76
CA VAL A 147 18.46 -18.49 -21.01
C VAL A 147 19.90 -18.18 -20.62
N GLU A 148 20.15 -17.99 -19.33
CA GLU A 148 21.52 -18.06 -18.83
C GLU A 148 21.72 -19.46 -18.29
N GLU A 149 22.87 -20.06 -18.60
CA GLU A 149 23.29 -21.28 -17.94
C GLU A 149 23.25 -21.02 -16.44
N ALA A 150 22.46 -21.84 -15.73
CA ALA A 150 22.27 -21.71 -14.31
C ALA A 150 23.64 -21.48 -13.66
N LYS A 151 23.83 -20.31 -13.04
CA LYS A 151 25.05 -20.04 -12.27
C LYS A 151 25.30 -21.27 -11.42
N PRO A 152 26.53 -21.84 -11.42
CA PRO A 152 26.81 -23.08 -10.72
C PRO A 152 26.25 -22.94 -9.31
N LYS A 153 25.28 -23.82 -8.96
CA LYS A 153 24.59 -23.75 -7.67
C LYS A 153 25.67 -23.64 -6.61
N LEU A 154 25.68 -22.54 -5.85
CA LEU A 154 26.66 -22.36 -4.78
C LEU A 154 26.70 -23.65 -3.97
N THR A 155 27.90 -24.19 -3.80
CA THR A 155 28.12 -25.39 -3.00
C THR A 155 27.59 -25.15 -1.59
N PRO A 156 27.21 -26.20 -0.84
CA PRO A 156 26.73 -26.04 0.53
C PRO A 156 27.70 -25.18 1.37
N GLU A 157 29.00 -25.38 1.19
CA GLU A 157 30.07 -24.60 1.84
C GLU A 157 30.05 -23.11 1.45
N GLN A 158 29.81 -22.77 0.18
CA GLN A 158 29.71 -21.38 -0.25
C GLN A 158 28.46 -20.70 0.29
N ARG A 159 27.36 -21.43 0.47
CA ARG A 159 26.13 -20.89 1.10
C ARG A 159 26.32 -20.61 2.57
N GLU A 160 27.03 -21.48 3.29
CA GLU A 160 27.37 -21.24 4.69
C GLU A 160 28.29 -20.03 4.83
N ARG A 161 29.30 -19.90 3.95
CA ARG A 161 30.17 -18.71 3.93
C ARG A 161 29.38 -17.43 3.66
N MET A 162 28.46 -17.43 2.68
CA MET A 162 27.65 -16.24 2.41
C MET A 162 26.65 -15.94 3.53
N ARG A 163 26.10 -16.95 4.19
CA ARG A 163 25.26 -16.73 5.39
C ARG A 163 26.06 -16.11 6.53
N ALA A 164 27.24 -16.63 6.81
CA ALA A 164 28.12 -16.07 7.83
C ALA A 164 28.48 -14.61 7.54
N LEU A 165 28.79 -14.29 6.27
CA LEU A 165 29.10 -12.93 5.84
C LEU A 165 27.88 -12.00 5.94
N ALA A 166 26.69 -12.50 5.58
CA ALA A 166 25.45 -11.76 5.72
C ALA A 166 25.12 -11.49 7.20
N ASP A 167 25.22 -12.50 8.06
CA ASP A 167 24.99 -12.35 9.50
C ASP A 167 25.98 -11.36 10.14
N GLU A 168 27.24 -11.36 9.69
CA GLU A 168 28.26 -10.40 10.11
C GLU A 168 27.90 -8.97 9.69
N THR A 169 27.49 -8.76 8.43
CA THR A 169 27.04 -7.43 7.97
C THR A 169 25.77 -6.95 8.67
N VAL A 170 24.82 -7.84 8.95
CA VAL A 170 23.60 -7.50 9.71
C VAL A 170 23.97 -7.12 11.14
N ARG A 171 24.90 -7.82 11.79
CA ARG A 171 25.40 -7.47 13.13
C ARG A 171 26.14 -6.14 13.15
N ALA A 172 26.97 -5.85 12.15
CA ALA A 172 27.64 -4.55 12.05
C ALA A 172 26.62 -3.41 11.90
N LEU A 173 25.61 -3.58 11.04
CA LEU A 173 24.57 -2.56 10.80
C LEU A 173 23.59 -2.37 11.96
N THR A 174 23.29 -3.43 12.71
CA THR A 174 22.37 -3.36 13.86
C THR A 174 23.10 -2.99 15.15
N GLY A 175 24.36 -3.40 15.33
CA GLY A 175 25.22 -3.01 16.45
C GLY A 175 25.39 -1.49 16.53
N ASP A 176 25.74 -0.86 15.41
CA ASP A 176 25.92 0.60 15.34
C ASP A 176 24.63 1.38 15.68
N LYS A 177 23.45 0.82 15.35
CA LYS A 177 22.16 1.45 15.66
C LYS A 177 21.79 1.32 17.13
N VAL A 178 21.98 0.14 17.72
CA VAL A 178 21.64 -0.11 19.14
C VAL A 178 22.52 0.71 20.07
N GLU A 179 23.82 0.84 19.76
CA GLU A 179 24.73 1.69 20.53
C GLU A 179 24.34 3.18 20.42
N SER A 180 23.88 3.62 19.25
CA SER A 180 23.42 5.01 19.04
C SER A 180 22.13 5.34 19.79
N GLU A 181 21.22 4.38 19.97
CA GLU A 181 19.97 4.57 20.72
C GLU A 181 20.20 4.53 22.23
N GLN A 182 21.05 3.63 22.72
CA GLN A 182 21.41 3.58 24.15
C GLN A 182 22.10 4.88 24.59
N GLN A 183 23.05 5.39 23.82
CA GLN A 183 23.70 6.67 24.12
C GLN A 183 22.72 7.86 24.09
N ARG A 184 21.71 7.83 23.20
CA ARG A 184 20.65 8.85 23.17
C ARG A 184 19.78 8.81 24.43
N LEU A 185 19.37 7.62 24.85
CA LEU A 185 18.57 7.44 26.06
C LEU A 185 19.34 7.83 27.33
N GLU A 186 20.62 7.51 27.41
CA GLU A 186 21.47 7.92 28.54
C GLU A 186 21.67 9.44 28.60
N ARG A 187 21.88 10.09 27.45
CA ARG A 187 21.94 11.56 27.38
C ARG A 187 20.63 12.21 27.81
N GLN A 188 19.49 11.68 27.37
CA GLN A 188 18.17 12.16 27.79
C GLN A 188 17.95 12.01 29.30
N LYS A 189 18.26 10.84 29.86
CA LYS A 189 18.16 10.62 31.31
C LYS A 189 19.05 11.58 32.10
N TYR A 190 20.27 11.80 31.63
CA TYR A 190 21.20 12.75 32.25
C TYR A 190 20.67 14.19 32.20
N GLU A 191 20.14 14.62 31.06
CA GLU A 191 19.53 15.95 30.89
C GLU A 191 18.29 16.13 31.77
N GLU A 192 17.43 15.12 31.86
CA GLU A 192 16.25 15.13 32.75
C GLU A 192 16.65 15.22 34.23
N GLU A 193 17.64 14.43 34.67
CA GLU A 193 18.15 14.50 36.05
C GLU A 193 18.77 15.86 36.36
N LYS A 194 19.53 16.41 35.41
CA LYS A 194 20.12 17.74 35.54
C LYS A 194 19.04 18.82 35.65
N ALA A 195 18.01 18.76 34.81
CA ALA A 195 16.88 19.69 34.86
C ALA A 195 16.13 19.62 36.20
N LYS A 196 15.87 18.42 36.73
CA LYS A 196 15.24 18.23 38.05
C LYS A 196 16.08 18.82 39.18
N ARG A 197 17.40 18.65 39.15
CA ARG A 197 18.32 19.24 40.15
C ARG A 197 18.32 20.77 40.09
N GLU A 198 18.34 21.33 38.88
CA GLU A 198 18.28 22.79 38.69
C GLU A 198 16.93 23.36 39.15
N GLU A 199 15.82 22.70 38.84
CA GLU A 199 14.49 23.10 39.30
C GLU A 199 14.37 23.05 40.82
N HIS A 200 14.85 21.96 41.44
CA HIS A 200 14.88 21.83 42.89
C HIS A 200 15.73 22.95 43.53
N ALA A 201 16.90 23.27 42.96
CA ALA A 201 17.74 24.36 43.43
C ALA A 201 17.05 25.73 43.32
N ARG A 202 16.34 26.00 42.21
CA ARG A 202 15.54 27.23 42.05
C ARG A 202 14.46 27.31 43.11
N ARG A 203 13.69 26.23 43.31
CA ARG A 203 12.61 26.19 44.31
C ARG A 203 13.14 26.43 45.73
N MET A 204 14.27 25.83 46.08
CA MET A 204 14.92 26.05 47.37
C MET A 204 15.34 27.52 47.58
N GLN A 205 15.78 28.21 46.52
CA GLN A 205 16.14 29.62 46.59
C GLN A 205 14.93 30.50 46.98
N TYR A 206 13.75 30.23 46.44
CA TYR A 206 12.52 30.93 46.82
C TYR A 206 12.10 30.65 48.27
N ILE A 207 12.15 29.39 48.68
CA ILE A 207 11.80 28.98 50.06
C ILE A 207 12.70 29.66 51.08
N LEU A 208 14.02 29.71 50.85
CA LEU A 208 14.98 30.38 51.73
C LEU A 208 14.70 31.88 51.89
N GLN A 209 14.04 32.50 50.90
CA GLN A 209 13.67 33.92 50.94
C GLN A 209 12.22 34.17 51.38
N GLY A 210 11.47 33.11 51.70
CA GLY A 210 10.09 33.21 52.17
C GLY A 210 9.08 33.57 51.06
N TYR A 211 9.39 33.25 49.81
CA TYR A 211 8.50 33.47 48.66
C TYR A 211 8.01 32.15 48.08
N GLU A 212 6.84 32.17 47.45
CA GLU A 212 6.38 31.05 46.62
C GLU A 212 6.94 31.18 45.19
N PRO A 213 7.46 30.08 44.61
CA PRO A 213 8.03 30.09 43.27
C PRO A 213 6.92 30.26 42.21
N PRO A 214 6.96 31.32 41.38
CA PRO A 214 6.02 31.44 40.27
C PRO A 214 6.36 30.41 39.19
N THR A 215 5.32 29.74 38.67
CA THR A 215 5.43 28.81 37.56
C THR A 215 4.97 29.46 36.26
N ASN A 216 5.58 29.08 35.14
CA ASN A 216 5.11 29.51 33.83
C ASN A 216 3.91 28.67 33.37
N GLN A 217 3.35 28.99 32.18
CA GLN A 217 2.25 28.27 31.55
C GLN A 217 2.51 26.77 31.30
N HIS A 218 3.76 26.32 31.43
CA HIS A 218 4.18 24.92 31.29
C HIS A 218 4.50 24.25 32.64
N GLY A 219 4.19 24.91 33.76
CA GLY A 219 4.41 24.39 35.11
C GLY A 219 5.87 24.46 35.59
N MET A 220 6.79 25.07 34.83
CA MET A 220 8.20 25.18 35.21
C MET A 220 8.44 26.40 36.12
N THR A 221 9.25 26.21 37.16
CA THR A 221 9.65 27.28 38.09
C THR A 221 10.52 28.34 37.39
N ILE A 222 10.05 29.58 37.35
CA ILE A 222 10.81 30.73 36.85
C ILE A 222 11.94 31.02 37.84
N SER A 223 13.15 31.37 37.38
CA SER A 223 14.23 31.72 38.31
C SER A 223 13.95 33.06 39.00
N MET A 224 14.39 33.18 40.25
CA MET A 224 14.14 34.38 41.06
C MET A 224 14.74 35.65 40.45
N SER A 225 15.91 35.55 39.84
CA SER A 225 16.53 36.65 39.09
C SER A 225 15.66 37.12 37.92
N VAL A 226 15.08 36.20 37.17
CA VAL A 226 14.19 36.51 36.04
C VAL A 226 12.89 37.11 36.54
N ALA A 227 12.28 36.52 37.57
CA ALA A 227 11.03 37.02 38.14
C ALA A 227 11.15 38.47 38.64
N MET A 228 12.26 38.80 39.31
CA MET A 228 12.54 40.18 39.73
C MET A 228 12.79 41.12 38.54
N ALA A 229 13.53 40.68 37.52
CA ALA A 229 13.83 41.49 36.35
C ALA A 229 12.60 41.79 35.47
N THR A 230 11.66 40.85 35.38
CA THR A 230 10.42 41.00 34.59
C THR A 230 9.29 41.67 35.37
N GLY A 231 9.53 42.07 36.62
CA GLY A 231 8.52 42.73 37.46
C GLY A 231 7.37 41.83 37.90
N LEU A 232 7.58 40.50 37.97
CA LEU A 232 6.57 39.59 38.49
C LEU A 232 6.42 39.81 40.00
N VAL A 233 5.18 40.00 40.46
CA VAL A 233 4.87 40.15 41.88
C VAL A 233 5.04 38.79 42.56
N LEU A 234 6.00 38.71 43.50
CA LEU A 234 6.25 37.50 44.28
C LEU A 234 5.38 37.51 45.53
N GLU A 235 4.55 36.49 45.69
CA GLU A 235 3.76 36.30 46.91
C GLU A 235 4.66 35.75 48.02
N ARG A 236 4.64 36.38 49.19
CA ARG A 236 5.30 35.82 50.37
C ARG A 236 4.54 34.60 50.84
N HIS A 237 5.27 33.54 51.16
CA HIS A 237 4.70 32.32 51.69
C HIS A 237 3.88 32.67 52.93
N LYS A 238 2.56 32.55 52.81
CA LYS A 238 1.67 32.70 53.97
C LYS A 238 2.01 31.51 54.87
N PRO A 239 2.47 31.71 56.13
CA PRO A 239 2.73 30.58 57.01
C PRO A 239 1.44 29.76 57.07
N ALA A 240 1.56 28.46 56.81
CA ALA A 240 0.42 27.55 56.89
C ALA A 240 -0.30 27.84 58.20
N SER A 241 -1.58 28.19 58.12
CA SER A 241 -2.39 28.40 59.32
C SER A 241 -2.18 27.17 60.21
N PRO A 242 -1.86 27.35 61.51
CA PRO A 242 -1.59 26.22 62.38
C PRO A 242 -2.75 25.22 62.25
N PRO A 243 -2.47 23.91 62.22
CA PRO A 243 -3.51 22.91 62.09
C PRO A 243 -4.58 23.22 63.13
N LYS A 244 -5.84 23.39 62.69
CA LYS A 244 -6.96 23.56 63.60
C LYS A 244 -7.01 22.28 64.44
N CYS A 245 -6.57 22.36 65.69
CA CYS A 245 -6.85 21.32 66.68
C CYS A 245 -8.36 21.35 66.91
N GLU A 246 -9.11 20.59 66.11
CA GLU A 246 -10.51 20.27 66.39
C GLU A 246 -10.53 19.33 67.59
N PHE A 247 -10.59 19.91 68.79
CA PHE A 247 -11.00 19.20 69.99
C PHE A 247 -12.50 18.90 69.87
N SER A 248 -12.85 17.67 69.49
CA SER A 248 -14.19 17.13 69.70
C SER A 248 -14.35 16.76 71.19
N PRO A 249 -15.36 17.29 71.91
CA PRO A 249 -15.72 16.79 73.22
C PRO A 249 -16.59 15.53 73.07
N GLU A 250 -16.13 14.40 73.61
CA GLU A 250 -16.97 13.23 73.86
C GLU A 250 -17.60 13.36 75.27
N GLU A 251 -18.93 13.20 75.33
CA GLU A 251 -19.70 12.89 76.54
C GLU A 251 -19.63 11.39 76.86
#